data_AF-A0A8S1IJK8-F1
#
_entry.id   AF-A0A8S1IJK8-F1
#
_cell.length_a   1.000
_cell.length_b   1.000
_cell.length_c   1.000
_cell.angle_alpha   90.00
_cell.angle_beta   90.00
_cell.angle_gamma   90.00
#
_symmetry.space_group_name_H-M   'P 1'
#
loop_
_entity.id
_entity.type
_entity.pdbx_description
1 polymer ?
#
loop_
_entity_poly.entity_id
_entity_poly.type
_entity_poly.pdbx_seq_one_letter_code
_entity_poly.pdbx_strand_id
1 'polypeptide(L)'
;MAGEVIGLIDIAVNWGKEIKATVDAAKHNKDACRDIGVRVALLAELVESQKKKPERELERLKASVLRVSEDLEKAKDFLKMYNSASWLRRHAFAKDYKDGFSAVGEALSISRS
;
A
#
# COMPACT_ATOMS: atom_id res chain seq x y z
N MET A 1 21.55 14.04 1.54
CA MET A 1 20.91 12.77 1.92
C MET A 1 19.40 12.83 1.66
N ALA A 2 18.81 14.03 1.61
CA ALA A 2 17.43 14.29 1.21
C ALA A 2 16.98 13.58 -0.09
N GLY A 3 17.87 13.45 -1.08
CA GLY A 3 17.55 12.79 -2.34
C GLY A 3 17.17 11.31 -2.20
N GLU A 4 17.71 10.61 -1.20
CA GLU A 4 17.36 9.21 -0.93
C GLU A 4 15.95 9.10 -0.34
N VAL A 5 15.62 9.97 0.63
CA VAL A 5 14.28 10.01 1.23
C VAL A 5 13.23 10.41 0.19
N ILE A 6 13.51 11.40 -0.65
CA ILE A 6 12.62 11.79 -1.74
C ILE A 6 12.39 10.62 -2.71
N GLY A 7 13.44 9.86 -3.05
CA GLY A 7 13.31 8.66 -3.87
C GLY A 7 12.41 7.59 -3.24
N LEU A 8 12.53 7.36 -1.92
CA LEU A 8 11.64 6.45 -1.20
C LEU A 8 10.19 6.93 -1.21
N ILE A 9 9.97 8.24 -1.06
CA ILE A 9 8.64 8.85 -1.17
C ILE A 9 8.06 8.62 -2.58
N ASP A 10 8.85 8.82 -3.64
CA ASP A 10 8.41 8.59 -5.03
C ASP A 10 8.01 7.13 -5.27
N ILE A 11 8.78 6.18 -4.74
CA ILE A 11 8.47 4.75 -4.79
C ILE A 11 7.12 4.47 -4.11
N ALA A 12 6.93 4.95 -2.87
CA ALA A 12 5.70 4.78 -2.13
C ALA A 12 4.49 5.35 -2.89
N VAL A 13 4.62 6.55 -3.44
CA VAL A 13 3.55 7.21 -4.21
C VAL A 13 3.21 6.42 -5.48
N ASN A 14 4.21 5.91 -6.20
CA ASN A 14 3.98 5.10 -7.39
C ASN A 14 3.30 3.76 -7.07
N TRP A 15 3.75 3.06 -6.02
CA TRP A 15 3.07 1.85 -5.56
C TRP A 15 1.64 2.13 -5.12
N GLY A 16 1.40 3.27 -4.48
CA GLY A 16 0.05 3.68 -4.11
C GLY A 16 -0.88 3.83 -5.30
N LYS A 17 -0.39 4.44 -6.39
CA LYS A 17 -1.12 4.58 -7.66
C LYS A 17 -1.35 3.24 -8.35
N GLU A 18 -0.34 2.37 -8.41
CA GLU A 18 -0.45 1.02 -9.00
C GLU A 18 -1.47 0.15 -8.26
N ILE A 19 -1.45 0.19 -6.92
CA ILE A 19 -2.43 -0.49 -6.09
C ILE A 19 -3.80 0.05 -6.45
N LYS A 20 -4.04 1.36 -6.34
CA LYS A 20 -5.34 1.96 -6.64
C LYS A 20 -5.92 1.50 -7.98
N ALA A 21 -5.11 1.54 -9.04
CA ALA A 21 -5.51 1.06 -10.36
C ALA A 21 -5.84 -0.45 -10.37
N THR A 22 -5.05 -1.27 -9.69
CA THR A 22 -5.28 -2.72 -9.52
C THR A 22 -6.61 -2.99 -8.81
N VAL A 23 -6.94 -2.16 -7.81
CA VAL A 23 -8.16 -2.34 -7.02
C VAL A 23 -9.41 -1.81 -7.72
N ASP A 24 -9.31 -0.70 -8.45
CA ASP A 24 -10.39 -0.17 -9.27
C ASP A 24 -10.78 -1.16 -10.40
N ALA A 25 -9.82 -1.96 -10.87
CA ALA A 25 -10.05 -3.03 -11.85
C ALA A 25 -10.54 -4.36 -11.24
N ALA A 26 -10.68 -4.47 -9.91
CA ALA A 26 -11.00 -5.72 -9.24
C ALA A 26 -12.42 -6.22 -9.57
N LYS A 27 -12.52 -7.48 -10.00
CA LYS A 27 -13.80 -8.12 -10.34
C LYS A 27 -14.49 -8.78 -9.15
N HIS A 28 -13.77 -9.01 -8.05
CA HIS A 28 -14.24 -9.79 -6.90
C HIS A 28 -13.80 -9.13 -5.59
N ASN A 29 -14.55 -9.38 -4.51
CA ASN A 29 -14.32 -8.80 -3.18
C ASN A 29 -14.12 -7.28 -3.21
N LYS A 30 -14.95 -6.60 -4.03
CA LYS A 30 -14.81 -5.19 -4.39
C LYS A 30 -14.74 -4.26 -3.18
N ASP A 31 -15.45 -4.57 -2.11
CA ASP A 31 -15.48 -3.72 -0.91
C ASP A 31 -14.15 -3.77 -0.16
N ALA A 32 -13.61 -4.97 0.10
CA ALA A 32 -12.31 -5.11 0.78
C ALA A 32 -11.16 -4.56 -0.09
N CYS A 33 -11.24 -4.81 -1.39
CA CYS A 33 -10.40 -4.19 -2.39
C CYS A 33 -10.48 -2.64 -2.27
N ARG A 34 -11.67 -2.06 -2.37
CA ARG A 34 -11.88 -0.61 -2.33
C ARG A 34 -11.35 0.02 -1.03
N ASP A 35 -11.56 -0.63 0.11
CA ASP A 35 -11.04 -0.17 1.41
C ASP A 35 -9.50 -0.05 1.39
N ILE A 36 -8.80 -1.07 0.89
CA ILE A 36 -7.34 -0.99 0.69
C ILE A 36 -6.99 0.17 -0.25
N GLY A 37 -7.69 0.30 -1.38
CA GLY A 37 -7.43 1.37 -2.36
C GLY A 37 -7.56 2.78 -1.76
N VAL A 38 -8.56 3.01 -0.90
CA VAL A 38 -8.74 4.29 -0.19
C VAL A 38 -7.63 4.53 0.82
N ARG A 39 -7.29 3.52 1.64
CA ARG A 39 -6.22 3.64 2.66
C ARG A 39 -4.88 3.97 2.02
N VAL A 40 -4.56 3.27 0.93
CA VAL A 40 -3.33 3.45 0.16
C VAL A 40 -3.26 4.83 -0.50
N ALA A 41 -4.36 5.32 -1.08
CA ALA A 41 -4.40 6.66 -1.67
C ALA A 41 -4.11 7.75 -0.64
N LEU A 42 -4.75 7.67 0.53
CA LEU A 42 -4.54 8.62 1.63
C LEU A 42 -3.11 8.57 2.18
N LEU A 43 -2.51 7.37 2.25
CA LEU A 43 -1.13 7.21 2.69
C LEU A 43 -0.13 7.79 1.67
N ALA A 44 -0.37 7.56 0.38
CA ALA A 44 0.45 8.14 -0.70
C ALA A 44 0.40 9.67 -0.69
N GLU A 45 -0.79 10.27 -0.54
CA GLU A 45 -0.96 11.73 -0.41
C GLU A 45 -0.23 12.28 0.82
N LEU A 46 -0.33 11.59 1.96
CA LEU A 46 0.36 11.97 3.19
C LEU A 46 1.87 11.96 3.01
N VAL A 47 2.42 10.89 2.43
CA VAL A 47 3.85 10.71 2.20
C VAL A 47 4.37 11.71 1.17
N GLU A 48 3.61 11.98 0.10
CA GLU A 48 3.93 13.00 -0.89
C GLU A 48 3.98 14.41 -0.29
N SER A 49 3.08 14.73 0.64
CA SER A 49 3.07 16.04 1.30
C SER A 49 4.34 16.29 2.12
N GLN A 50 5.06 15.25 2.55
CA GLN A 50 6.30 15.38 3.32
C GLN A 50 7.47 15.94 2.49
N LYS A 51 7.44 15.86 1.16
CA LYS A 51 8.54 16.33 0.28
C LYS A 51 8.88 17.81 0.46
N LYS A 52 7.93 18.60 0.95
CA LYS A 52 8.09 20.05 1.14
C LYS A 52 8.81 20.41 2.45
N LYS A 53 9.14 19.43 3.28
CA LYS A 53 9.80 19.65 4.57
C LYS A 53 11.30 19.94 4.40
N PRO A 54 11.91 20.66 5.36
CA PRO A 54 13.36 20.83 5.39
C PRO A 54 14.11 19.50 5.42
N GLU A 55 15.32 19.43 4.85
CA GLU A 55 16.12 18.19 4.77
C GLU A 55 16.28 17.48 6.13
N ARG A 56 16.52 18.24 7.21
CA ARG A 56 16.64 17.68 8.56
C ARG A 56 15.38 16.94 9.03
N GLU A 57 14.20 17.38 8.61
CA GLU A 57 12.94 16.70 8.90
C GLU A 57 12.73 15.50 7.98
N LEU A 58 13.08 15.60 6.70
CA LEU A 58 13.03 14.47 5.77
C LEU A 58 13.87 13.29 6.26
N GLU A 59 15.09 13.54 6.74
CA GLU A 59 15.95 12.49 7.29
C GLU A 59 15.32 11.76 8.48
N ARG A 60 14.57 12.48 9.33
CA ARG A 60 13.85 11.87 10.47
C ARG A 60 12.71 10.97 10.01
N LEU A 61 12.17 11.21 8.81
CA LEU A 61 11.08 10.44 8.23
C LEU A 61 11.57 9.20 7.47
N LYS A 62 12.88 9.07 7.21
CA LYS A 62 13.45 7.98 6.39
C LYS A 62 12.95 6.59 6.81
N ALA A 63 13.02 6.27 8.10
CA ALA A 63 12.58 4.97 8.62
C ALA A 63 11.07 4.74 8.45
N SER A 64 10.26 5.78 8.65
CA SER A 64 8.80 5.70 8.48
C SER A 64 8.42 5.56 7.00
N VAL A 65 9.04 6.32 6.11
CA VAL A 65 8.81 6.22 4.66
C VAL A 65 9.24 4.85 4.13
N LEU A 66 10.37 4.31 4.60
CA LEU A 66 10.81 2.97 4.24
C LEU A 66 9.78 1.90 4.64
N ARG A 67 9.26 1.97 5.87
CA ARG A 67 8.23 1.03 6.35
C ARG A 67 6.94 1.15 5.53
N VAL A 68 6.51 2.38 5.23
CA VAL A 68 5.34 2.62 4.36
C VAL A 68 5.57 1.99 2.98
N SER A 69 6.75 2.16 2.40
CA SER A 69 7.09 1.54 1.13
C SER A 69 6.96 0.01 1.22
N GLU A 70 7.59 -0.63 2.21
CA GLU A 70 7.49 -2.09 2.39
C GLU A 70 6.05 -2.60 2.56
N ASP A 71 5.22 -1.86 3.32
CA ASP A 71 3.80 -2.20 3.51
C ASP A 71 3.01 -2.06 2.21
N LEU A 72 3.29 -1.02 1.41
CA LEU A 72 2.72 -0.85 0.07
C LEU A 72 3.19 -1.95 -0.90
N GLU A 73 4.43 -2.37 -0.84
CA GLU A 73 4.93 -3.48 -1.66
C GLU A 73 4.17 -4.77 -1.37
N LYS A 74 4.03 -5.14 -0.09
CA LYS A 74 3.26 -6.31 0.34
C LYS A 74 1.80 -6.23 -0.11
N ALA A 75 1.18 -5.05 0.02
CA ALA A 75 -0.19 -4.82 -0.44
C ALA A 75 -0.34 -5.03 -1.95
N LYS A 76 0.60 -4.49 -2.74
CA LYS A 76 0.66 -4.64 -4.19
C LYS A 76 0.78 -6.12 -4.59
N ASP A 77 1.70 -6.85 -3.96
CA ASP A 77 1.97 -8.25 -4.30
C ASP A 77 0.79 -9.15 -3.91
N PHE A 78 0.19 -8.93 -2.74
CA PHE A 78 -1.02 -9.62 -2.32
C PHE A 78 -2.17 -9.38 -3.30
N LEU A 79 -2.41 -8.12 -3.70
CA LEU A 79 -3.50 -7.79 -4.63
C LEU A 79 -3.27 -8.36 -6.03
N LYS A 80 -2.02 -8.36 -6.53
CA LYS A 80 -1.67 -9.03 -7.80
C LYS A 80 -1.93 -10.54 -7.73
N MET A 81 -1.52 -11.20 -6.64
CA MET A 81 -1.79 -12.62 -6.40
C MET A 81 -3.30 -12.90 -6.32
N TYR A 82 -4.06 -12.09 -5.57
CA TYR A 82 -5.50 -12.26 -5.42
C TYR A 82 -6.25 -12.06 -6.75
N ASN A 83 -5.91 -11.03 -7.52
CA ASN A 83 -6.59 -10.73 -8.79
C ASN A 83 -6.27 -11.75 -9.89
N SER A 84 -5.10 -12.38 -9.86
CA SER A 84 -4.72 -13.44 -10.80
C SER A 84 -5.25 -14.83 -10.41
N ALA A 85 -5.70 -15.01 -9.16
CA ALA A 85 -6.20 -16.29 -8.69
C ALA A 85 -7.52 -16.69 -9.38
N SER A 86 -7.60 -17.95 -9.80
CA SER A 86 -8.84 -18.52 -10.33
C SER A 86 -9.96 -18.47 -9.28
N TRP A 87 -11.21 -18.53 -9.73
CA TRP A 87 -12.35 -18.58 -8.81
C TRP A 87 -12.26 -19.77 -7.85
N LEU A 88 -11.85 -20.94 -8.35
CA LEU A 88 -11.64 -22.16 -7.55
C LEU A 88 -10.57 -21.96 -6.46
N ARG A 89 -9.43 -21.33 -6.77
CA ARG A 89 -8.41 -21.02 -5.75
C ARG A 89 -8.94 -20.05 -4.70
N ARG A 90 -9.65 -19.00 -5.12
CA ARG A 90 -10.22 -18.02 -4.18
C ARG A 90 -11.25 -18.63 -3.25
N HIS A 91 -12.00 -19.61 -3.73
CA HIS A 91 -12.94 -20.35 -2.89
C HIS A 91 -12.22 -21.30 -1.93
N ALA A 92 -11.26 -22.10 -2.43
CA ALA A 92 -10.51 -23.07 -1.61
C ALA A 92 -9.68 -22.41 -0.50
N PHE A 93 -9.13 -21.22 -0.77
CA PHE A 93 -8.28 -20.46 0.17
C PHE A 93 -9.00 -19.20 0.70
N ALA A 94 -10.34 -19.22 0.79
CA ALA A 94 -11.13 -18.05 1.16
C ALA A 94 -10.73 -17.47 2.52
N LYS A 95 -10.39 -18.33 3.49
CA LYS A 95 -9.89 -17.93 4.80
C LYS A 95 -8.54 -17.22 4.70
N ASP A 96 -7.58 -17.80 3.99
CA ASP A 96 -6.24 -17.22 3.84
C ASP A 96 -6.28 -15.87 3.13
N TYR A 97 -7.16 -15.70 2.13
CA TYR A 97 -7.35 -14.40 1.49
C TYR A 97 -7.98 -13.40 2.43
N LYS A 98 -8.97 -13.79 3.25
CA LYS A 98 -9.56 -12.91 4.25
C LYS A 98 -8.51 -12.44 5.26
N ASP A 99 -7.69 -13.36 5.76
CA ASP A 99 -6.60 -13.06 6.70
C ASP A 99 -5.55 -12.15 6.04
N GLY A 100 -5.24 -12.36 4.76
CA GLY A 100 -4.36 -11.48 3.98
C GLY A 100 -4.91 -10.06 3.78
N PHE A 101 -6.20 -9.91 3.48
CA PHE A 101 -6.85 -8.59 3.41
C PHE A 101 -6.81 -7.87 4.76
N SER A 102 -7.06 -8.58 5.87
CA SER A 102 -6.92 -8.01 7.22
C SER A 102 -5.49 -7.59 7.53
N ALA A 103 -4.50 -8.44 7.24
CA ALA A 103 -3.09 -8.14 7.51
C ALA A 103 -2.59 -6.90 6.73
N VAL A 104 -2.96 -6.79 5.44
CA VAL A 104 -2.66 -5.60 4.64
C VAL A 104 -3.38 -4.36 5.20
N GLY A 105 -4.64 -4.51 5.60
CA GLY A 105 -5.42 -3.44 6.21
C GLY A 105 -4.83 -2.93 7.52
N GLU A 106 -4.34 -3.82 8.38
CA GLU A 106 -3.67 -3.49 9.64
C GLU A 106 -2.33 -2.80 9.42
N ALA A 107 -1.50 -3.33 8.52
CA ALA A 107 -0.20 -2.73 8.19
C ALA A 107 -0.37 -1.26 7.75
N LEU A 108 -1.30 -1.00 6.83
CA LEU A 108 -1.60 0.34 6.32
C LEU A 108 -2.23 1.29 7.36
N SER A 109 -2.86 0.74 8.41
CA SER A 109 -3.39 1.52 9.53
C SER A 109 -2.30 1.92 10.53
N ILE A 110 -1.33 1.04 10.78
CA ILE A 110 -0.21 1.30 11.70
C ILE A 110 0.73 2.36 11.13
N SER A 111 0.90 2.43 9.80
CA SER A 111 1.74 3.47 9.18
C SER A 111 1.15 4.90 9.27
N ARG A 112 -0.03 5.09 9.89
CA ARG A 112 -0.64 6.41 10.19
C ARG A 112 -0.39 6.93 11.60
N SER A 113 0.02 6.08 12.55
CA SER A 113 0.27 6.42 13.96
C SER A 113 1.74 6.73 14.22
#